data_AF-A0A499URH8-F1
#
_entry.id   AF-A0A499URH8-F1
#
_cell.length_a   1.000
_cell.length_b   1.000
_cell.length_c   1.000
_cell.angle_alpha   90.00
_cell.angle_beta   90.00
_cell.angle_gamma   90.00
#
_symmetry.space_group_name_H-M   'P 1'
#
loop_
_entity.id
_entity.type
_entity.pdbx_description
1 polymer ?
#
loop_
_entity_poly.entity_id
_entity_poly.type
_entity_poly.pdbx_seq_one_letter_code
_entity_poly.pdbx_strand_id
1 'polypeptide(L)'
;MHLDHADTYPPRHTYGAVAPHRPDGTRRALRIGLGGPVGSGKTATVAALCRALRDQLSIAVVTNDIYTREDAEFLLRNAVLPAERITAVETGACPHTAIRDDISANLEAVEELEETVGPLDLILVESGGDNLTATFSKGLVDAQVFVIDVAGGDDIPRKGALA
;
A
#
# COMPACT_ATOMS: atom_id res chain seq x y z
N MET A 1 -36.85 -13.23 -3.12
CA MET A 1 -36.35 -13.12 -4.50
C MET A 1 -34.87 -12.81 -4.40
N HIS A 2 -34.02 -13.84 -4.45
CA HIS A 2 -32.57 -13.66 -4.59
C HIS A 2 -32.34 -13.34 -6.06
N LEU A 3 -31.79 -12.16 -6.36
CA LEU A 3 -31.25 -11.90 -7.69
C LEU A 3 -29.82 -12.41 -7.68
N ASP A 4 -29.59 -13.50 -8.39
CA ASP A 4 -28.25 -13.97 -8.75
C ASP A 4 -27.62 -12.89 -9.64
N HIS A 5 -26.78 -12.04 -9.08
CA HIS A 5 -25.88 -11.23 -9.87
C HIS A 5 -24.82 -12.16 -10.46
N ALA A 6 -24.92 -12.42 -11.76
CA ALA A 6 -23.83 -13.02 -12.51
C ALA A 6 -22.69 -11.99 -12.56
N ASP A 7 -21.78 -12.07 -11.61
CA ASP A 7 -20.54 -11.28 -11.61
C ASP A 7 -19.64 -11.78 -12.74
N THR A 8 -19.89 -11.31 -13.96
CA THR A 8 -18.88 -11.33 -15.02
C THR A 8 -17.81 -10.33 -14.65
N TYR A 9 -16.80 -10.76 -13.89
CA TYR A 9 -15.55 -10.02 -13.76
C TYR A 9 -15.01 -9.77 -15.18
N PRO A 10 -14.71 -8.52 -15.56
CA PRO A 10 -14.11 -8.24 -16.86
C PRO A 10 -12.81 -9.07 -17.02
N PRO A 11 -12.48 -9.48 -18.26
CA PRO A 11 -11.33 -10.33 -18.54
C PRO A 11 -10.08 -9.75 -17.89
N ARG A 12 -9.48 -10.55 -17.00
CA ARG A 12 -8.20 -10.36 -16.30
C ARG A 12 -7.46 -9.10 -16.76
N HIS A 13 -7.49 -8.04 -15.95
CA HIS A 13 -6.44 -7.04 -15.96
C HIS A 13 -5.14 -7.74 -15.56
N THR A 14 -4.49 -8.41 -16.50
CA THR A 14 -3.06 -8.65 -16.41
C THR A 14 -2.42 -7.28 -16.52
N TYR A 15 -2.31 -6.58 -15.39
CA TYR A 15 -1.31 -5.54 -15.24
C TYR A 15 0.03 -6.25 -15.41
N GLY A 16 0.50 -6.29 -16.66
CA GLY A 16 1.88 -6.60 -16.96
C GLY A 16 2.70 -5.44 -16.43
N ALA A 17 2.87 -5.37 -15.11
CA ALA A 17 3.95 -4.58 -14.54
C ALA A 17 5.21 -5.16 -15.18
N VAL A 18 5.81 -4.40 -16.11
CA VAL A 18 7.17 -4.64 -16.55
C VAL A 18 7.96 -4.88 -15.28
N ALA A 19 8.68 -6.01 -15.20
CA ALA A 19 9.39 -6.38 -13.99
C ALA A 19 10.12 -5.15 -13.43
N PRO A 20 10.01 -4.86 -12.13
CA PRO A 20 10.42 -3.58 -11.60
C PRO A 20 11.95 -3.50 -11.65
N HIS A 21 12.48 -2.71 -12.60
CA HIS A 21 13.90 -2.48 -12.79
C HIS A 21 14.23 -1.01 -12.51
N ARG A 22 15.34 -0.77 -11.81
CA ARG A 22 15.95 0.55 -11.68
C ARG A 22 16.39 1.09 -13.06
N PRO A 23 16.63 2.40 -13.21
CA PRO A 23 17.10 2.99 -14.47
C PRO A 23 18.40 2.38 -15.01
N ASP A 24 19.24 1.82 -14.14
CA ASP A 24 20.48 1.10 -14.48
C ASP A 24 20.26 -0.36 -14.93
N GLY A 25 19.01 -0.82 -15.00
CA GLY A 25 18.64 -2.18 -15.41
C GLY A 25 18.71 -3.23 -14.30
N THR A 26 19.04 -2.86 -13.07
CA THR A 26 19.04 -3.79 -11.93
C THR A 26 17.62 -3.99 -11.39
N ARG A 27 17.34 -5.16 -10.81
CA ARG A 27 16.03 -5.46 -10.20
C ARG A 27 15.84 -4.59 -8.94
N ARG A 28 14.66 -3.97 -8.79
CA ARG A 28 14.17 -3.42 -7.51
C ARG A 28 13.00 -4.23 -6.97
N ALA A 29 12.58 -3.94 -5.74
CA ALA A 29 11.37 -4.54 -5.17
C ALA A 29 10.11 -4.10 -5.92
N LEU A 30 9.11 -4.98 -5.99
CA LEU A 30 7.76 -4.58 -6.40
C LEU A 30 7.16 -3.66 -5.34
N ARG A 31 6.61 -2.52 -5.72
CA ARG A 31 6.01 -1.54 -4.80
C ARG A 31 4.49 -1.55 -4.95
N ILE A 32 3.77 -1.89 -3.88
CA ILE A 32 2.30 -1.93 -3.88
C ILE A 32 1.77 -0.89 -2.89
N GLY A 33 0.97 0.05 -3.38
CA GLY A 33 0.26 1.02 -2.56
C GLY A 33 -1.01 0.45 -1.96
N LEU A 34 -1.26 0.65 -0.67
CA LEU A 34 -2.53 0.35 -0.02
C LEU A 34 -3.20 1.66 0.38
N GLY A 35 -4.24 2.03 -0.38
CA GLY A 35 -5.03 3.23 -0.17
C GLY A 35 -6.43 2.92 0.35
N GLY A 36 -7.13 3.93 0.84
CA GLY A 36 -8.52 3.80 1.28
C GLY A 36 -8.88 4.63 2.51
N PRO A 37 -10.18 4.71 2.86
CA PRO A 37 -10.69 5.44 4.02
C PRO A 37 -9.97 5.15 5.33
N VAL A 38 -10.00 6.13 6.22
CA VAL A 38 -9.64 5.93 7.63
C VAL A 38 -10.56 4.84 8.19
N GLY A 39 -9.98 3.85 8.87
CA GLY A 39 -10.73 2.74 9.47
C GLY A 39 -11.13 1.61 8.51
N SER A 40 -10.82 1.68 7.21
CA SER A 40 -11.21 0.63 6.25
C SER A 40 -10.47 -0.71 6.40
N GLY A 41 -9.46 -0.77 7.27
CA GLY A 41 -8.67 -1.99 7.52
C GLY A 41 -7.39 -2.13 6.71
N LYS A 42 -6.83 -1.02 6.20
CA LYS A 42 -5.55 -1.00 5.47
C LYS A 42 -4.41 -1.66 6.26
N THR A 43 -4.14 -1.20 7.47
CA THR A 43 -3.07 -1.73 8.35
C THR A 43 -3.28 -3.20 8.69
N ALA A 44 -4.54 -3.61 8.90
CA ALA A 44 -4.89 -5.01 9.13
C ALA A 44 -4.61 -5.88 7.88
N THR A 45 -4.87 -5.34 6.68
CA THR A 45 -4.57 -5.98 5.40
C THR A 45 -3.05 -6.08 5.19
N VAL A 46 -2.29 -5.02 5.46
CA VAL A 46 -0.81 -5.04 5.44
C VAL A 46 -0.27 -6.13 6.36
N ALA A 47 -0.76 -6.19 7.60
CA ALA A 47 -0.35 -7.20 8.58
C ALA A 47 -0.67 -8.62 8.10
N ALA A 48 -1.84 -8.85 7.50
CA ALA A 48 -2.25 -10.14 6.96
C ALA A 48 -1.35 -10.56 5.78
N LEU A 49 -1.06 -9.66 4.85
CA LEU A 49 -0.18 -9.92 3.72
C LEU A 49 1.24 -10.25 4.18
N CYS A 50 1.79 -9.48 5.13
CA CYS A 50 3.12 -9.76 5.69
C CYS A 50 3.16 -11.16 6.30
N ARG A 51 2.18 -11.53 7.14
CA ARG A 51 2.15 -12.87 7.76
C ARG A 51 2.04 -13.99 6.74
N ALA A 52 1.25 -13.80 5.69
CA ALA A 52 1.03 -14.83 4.68
C ALA A 52 2.24 -15.03 3.75
N LEU A 53 3.03 -13.98 3.51
CA LEU A 53 4.03 -13.96 2.44
C LEU A 53 5.48 -13.88 2.94
N ARG A 54 5.74 -13.48 4.19
CA ARG A 54 7.10 -13.24 4.72
C ARG A 54 8.03 -14.47 4.69
N ASP A 55 7.49 -15.68 4.65
CA ASP A 55 8.28 -16.90 4.58
C ASP A 55 8.72 -17.23 3.13
N GLN A 56 8.17 -16.52 2.14
CA GLN A 56 8.42 -16.74 0.71
C GLN A 56 9.03 -15.51 0.02
N LEU A 57 8.77 -14.31 0.55
CA LEU A 57 9.22 -13.04 -0.01
C LEU A 57 9.98 -12.24 1.05
N SER A 58 11.05 -11.55 0.63
CA SER A 58 11.69 -10.52 1.44
C SER A 58 10.85 -9.24 1.38
N ILE A 59 10.12 -8.94 2.46
CA ILE A 59 9.12 -7.85 2.52
C ILE A 59 9.62 -6.71 3.40
N ALA A 60 9.29 -5.47 3.02
CA ALA A 60 9.31 -4.30 3.91
C ALA A 60 8.01 -3.50 3.79
N VAL A 61 7.76 -2.61 4.75
CA VAL A 61 6.56 -1.78 4.83
C VAL A 61 6.95 -0.33 5.10
N VAL A 62 6.33 0.58 4.34
CA VAL A 62 6.32 2.02 4.63
C VAL A 62 4.89 2.39 5.01
N THR A 63 4.67 2.85 6.24
CA THR A 63 3.36 3.34 6.70
C THR A 63 3.37 4.85 6.71
N ASN A 64 2.34 5.47 6.15
CA ASN A 64 2.14 6.91 6.24
C ASN A 64 1.14 7.19 7.35
N ASP A 65 1.36 8.27 8.08
CA ASP A 65 0.38 8.82 9.01
C ASP A 65 0.60 10.33 9.13
N ILE A 66 -0.44 11.10 9.48
CA ILE A 66 -0.39 12.56 9.40
C ILE A 66 0.42 13.15 10.55
N TYR A 67 0.14 12.68 11.78
CA TYR A 67 0.70 13.24 13.01
C TYR A 67 1.15 12.19 14.02
N THR A 68 1.02 10.91 13.70
CA THR A 68 1.33 9.83 14.64
C THR A 68 2.17 8.76 13.95
N ARG A 69 2.50 7.69 14.69
CA ARG A 69 3.19 6.50 14.17
C ARG A 69 2.40 5.24 14.51
N GLU A 70 1.11 5.38 14.78
CA GLU A 70 0.25 4.32 15.32
C GLU A 70 0.21 3.08 14.42
N ASP A 71 0.18 3.27 13.10
CA ASP A 71 0.16 2.17 12.14
C ASP A 71 1.47 1.37 12.16
N ALA A 72 2.62 2.05 12.14
CA ALA A 72 3.92 1.38 12.28
C ALA A 72 4.03 0.64 13.62
N GLU A 73 3.64 1.29 14.72
CA GLU A 73 3.65 0.68 16.05
C GLU A 73 2.69 -0.52 16.12
N PHE A 74 1.53 -0.45 15.46
CA PHE A 74 0.61 -1.57 15.37
C PHE A 74 1.29 -2.77 14.71
N LEU A 75 1.97 -2.58 13.58
CA LEU A 75 2.70 -3.64 12.88
C LEU A 75 3.83 -4.23 13.75
N LEU A 76 4.61 -3.37 14.41
CA LEU A 76 5.69 -3.78 15.31
C LEU A 76 5.17 -4.59 16.51
N ARG A 77 4.13 -4.10 17.20
CA ARG A 77 3.49 -4.80 18.33
C ARG A 77 2.95 -6.17 17.93
N ASN A 78 2.51 -6.30 16.68
CA ASN A 78 1.98 -7.55 16.13
C ASN A 78 3.06 -8.49 15.57
N ALA A 79 4.35 -8.11 15.67
CA ALA A 79 5.51 -8.89 15.21
C ALA A 79 5.32 -9.45 13.78
N VAL A 80 4.77 -8.62 12.88
CA VAL A 80 4.49 -9.06 11.50
C VAL A 80 5.77 -9.20 10.70
N LEU A 81 6.75 -8.33 10.94
CA LEU A 81 8.11 -8.31 10.38
C LEU A 81 9.11 -7.83 11.45
N PRO A 82 10.42 -8.10 11.28
CA PRO A 82 11.48 -7.41 12.02
C PRO A 82 11.36 -5.88 11.94
N ALA A 83 11.83 -5.19 12.98
CA ALA A 83 11.61 -3.75 13.12
C ALA A 83 12.29 -2.92 12.02
N GLU A 84 13.47 -3.34 11.59
CA GLU A 84 14.25 -2.73 10.52
C GLU A 84 13.54 -2.76 9.16
N ARG A 85 12.46 -3.55 9.01
CA ARG A 85 11.66 -3.65 7.78
C ARG A 85 10.40 -2.80 7.80
N ILE A 86 10.16 -2.01 8.85
CA ILE A 86 8.96 -1.18 9.00
C ILE A 86 9.40 0.28 9.22
N THR A 87 9.15 1.11 8.22
CA THR A 87 9.46 2.55 8.26
C THR A 87 8.18 3.36 8.35
N ALA A 88 8.14 4.35 9.23
CA ALA A 88 7.03 5.29 9.36
C ALA A 88 7.40 6.61 8.68
N VAL A 89 6.51 7.14 7.85
CA VAL A 89 6.61 8.46 7.23
C VAL A 89 5.51 9.34 7.79
N GLU A 90 5.91 10.39 8.51
CA GLU A 90 4.98 11.43 8.99
C GLU A 90 4.77 12.45 7.86
N THR A 91 3.54 12.55 7.35
CA THR A 91 3.25 13.38 6.17
C THR A 91 3.10 14.86 6.50
N GLY A 92 2.76 15.19 7.76
CA GLY A 92 2.60 16.57 8.26
C GLY A 92 1.43 17.37 7.66
N ALA A 93 0.76 16.85 6.63
CA ALA A 93 -0.33 17.48 5.89
C ALA A 93 -1.22 16.42 5.18
N CYS A 94 -2.09 16.87 4.27
CA CYS A 94 -3.04 16.03 3.51
C CYS A 94 -2.40 14.73 2.99
N PRO A 95 -2.93 13.54 3.35
CA PRO A 95 -2.38 12.24 2.96
C PRO A 95 -2.15 12.08 1.46
N HIS A 96 -3.07 12.57 0.62
CA HIS A 96 -2.94 12.56 -0.84
C HIS A 96 -1.63 13.18 -1.33
N THR A 97 -1.14 14.24 -0.68
CA THR A 97 0.08 14.93 -1.09
C THR A 97 1.26 13.97 -1.00
N ALA A 98 1.41 13.28 0.12
CA ALA A 98 2.55 12.39 0.40
C ALA A 98 2.62 11.17 -0.54
N ILE A 99 1.50 10.76 -1.11
CA ILE A 99 1.42 9.59 -1.99
C ILE A 99 1.25 9.95 -3.47
N ARG A 100 0.92 11.20 -3.81
CA ARG A 100 0.63 11.62 -5.19
C ARG A 100 1.44 12.82 -5.65
N ASP A 101 1.32 13.94 -4.95
CA ASP A 101 1.79 15.25 -5.44
C ASP A 101 3.23 15.55 -5.02
N ASP A 102 3.63 15.14 -3.81
CA ASP A 102 5.00 15.17 -3.30
C ASP A 102 5.32 13.84 -2.61
N ILE A 103 5.92 12.93 -3.38
CA ILE A 103 6.25 11.58 -2.94
C ILE A 103 7.67 11.45 -2.37
N SER A 104 8.36 12.57 -2.17
CA SER A 104 9.80 12.58 -1.90
C SER A 104 10.16 11.81 -0.63
N ALA A 105 9.45 12.05 0.47
CA ALA A 105 9.70 11.37 1.75
C ALA A 105 9.42 9.85 1.67
N ASN A 106 8.40 9.45 0.92
CA ASN A 106 8.12 8.03 0.71
C ASN A 106 9.18 7.37 -0.18
N LEU A 107 9.65 8.04 -1.23
CA LEU A 107 10.72 7.53 -2.07
C LEU A 107 12.02 7.36 -1.30
N GLU A 108 12.39 8.35 -0.48
CA GLU A 108 13.57 8.28 0.39
C GLU A 108 13.48 7.08 1.35
N ALA A 109 12.34 6.90 2.02
CA ALA A 109 12.12 5.77 2.91
C ALA A 109 12.21 4.41 2.19
N VAL A 110 11.70 4.32 0.95
CA VAL A 110 11.78 3.12 0.11
C VAL A 110 13.22 2.84 -0.30
N GLU A 111 13.96 3.86 -0.73
CA GLU A 111 15.37 3.74 -1.13
C GLU A 111 16.24 3.31 0.05
N GLU A 112 16.06 3.92 1.22
CA GLU A 112 16.77 3.54 2.45
C GLU A 112 16.51 2.07 2.82
N LEU A 113 15.27 1.60 2.73
CA LEU A 113 14.94 0.18 2.98
C LEU A 113 15.62 -0.77 1.96
N GLU A 114 15.63 -0.40 0.68
CA GLU A 114 16.31 -1.18 -0.36
C GLU A 114 17.83 -1.23 -0.14
N GLU A 115 18.44 -0.16 0.38
CA GLU A 115 19.87 -0.08 0.65
C GLU A 115 20.29 -0.81 1.94
N THR A 116 19.50 -0.67 3.01
CA THR A 116 19.88 -1.13 4.36
C THR A 116 19.47 -2.58 4.64
N VAL A 117 18.34 -3.03 4.11
CA VAL A 117 17.77 -4.36 4.40
C VAL A 117 17.65 -5.24 3.13
N GLY A 118 17.95 -4.67 1.97
CA GLY A 118 17.90 -5.38 0.70
C GLY A 118 18.78 -6.64 0.63
N PRO A 119 18.50 -7.53 -0.33
CA PRO A 119 17.50 -7.40 -1.39
C PRO A 119 16.06 -7.65 -0.90
N LEU A 120 15.13 -6.82 -1.40
CA LEU A 120 13.69 -6.91 -1.14
C LEU A 120 12.95 -7.39 -2.40
N ASP A 121 11.93 -8.22 -2.21
CA ASP A 121 11.03 -8.66 -3.27
C ASP A 121 9.79 -7.77 -3.37
N LEU A 122 9.31 -7.28 -2.24
CA LEU A 122 8.06 -6.53 -2.11
C LEU A 122 8.18 -5.44 -1.05
N ILE A 123 7.70 -4.24 -1.40
CA ILE A 123 7.50 -3.14 -0.45
C ILE A 123 6.03 -2.75 -0.49
N LEU A 124 5.38 -2.80 0.67
CA LEU A 124 4.01 -2.33 0.86
C LEU A 124 4.06 -0.87 1.33
N VAL A 125 3.35 0.02 0.64
CA VAL A 125 3.25 1.44 1.01
C VAL A 125 1.81 1.73 1.44
N GLU A 126 1.57 1.86 2.72
CA GLU A 126 0.25 2.21 3.26
C GLU A 126 0.08 3.73 3.33
N SER A 127 -1.06 4.25 2.84
CA SER A 127 -1.43 5.65 3.03
C SER A 127 -2.04 5.92 4.42
N GLY A 128 -1.91 7.14 4.94
CA GLY A 128 -2.42 7.55 6.27
C GLY A 128 -3.93 7.70 6.40
N GLY A 129 -4.70 6.94 5.61
CA GLY A 129 -6.15 7.01 5.52
C GLY A 129 -6.61 8.22 4.73
N ASP A 130 -7.46 7.98 3.74
CA ASP A 130 -7.77 9.01 2.77
C ASP A 130 -9.15 8.84 2.13
N ASN A 131 -9.67 9.84 1.43
CA ASN A 131 -11.01 9.74 0.86
C ASN A 131 -11.05 8.80 -0.37
N LEU A 132 -12.23 8.68 -0.97
CA LEU A 132 -12.49 7.82 -2.13
C LEU A 132 -11.73 8.20 -3.41
N THR A 133 -10.97 9.28 -3.42
CA THR A 133 -10.19 9.75 -4.59
C THR A 133 -8.69 9.51 -4.44
N ALA A 134 -8.29 8.81 -3.37
CA ALA A 134 -6.89 8.52 -3.11
C ALA A 134 -6.27 7.66 -4.22
N THR A 135 -5.26 8.22 -4.88
CA THR A 135 -4.52 7.57 -5.96
C THR A 135 -3.04 7.77 -5.72
N PHE A 136 -2.26 6.70 -5.89
CA PHE A 136 -0.81 6.78 -5.74
C PHE A 136 -0.16 7.29 -7.03
N SER A 137 0.93 8.05 -6.89
CA SER A 137 1.81 8.36 -8.00
C SER A 137 2.44 7.08 -8.56
N LYS A 138 2.49 6.97 -9.90
CA LYS A 138 3.22 5.91 -10.59
C LYS A 138 4.74 5.96 -10.34
N GLY A 139 5.25 7.09 -9.86
CA GLY A 139 6.64 7.19 -9.42
C GLY A 139 6.88 6.45 -8.09
N LEU A 140 5.85 6.31 -7.26
CA LEU A 140 5.96 5.70 -5.93
C LEU A 140 5.64 4.21 -5.94
N VAL A 141 4.56 3.80 -6.62
CA VAL A 141 4.09 2.40 -6.62
C VAL A 141 3.90 1.85 -8.03
N ASP A 142 4.12 0.55 -8.20
CA ASP A 142 3.90 -0.17 -9.46
C ASP A 142 2.43 -0.58 -9.63
N ALA A 143 1.75 -0.85 -8.51
CA ALA A 143 0.33 -1.19 -8.45
C ALA A 143 -0.29 -0.64 -7.16
N GLN A 144 -1.61 -0.50 -7.14
CA GLN A 144 -2.34 -0.07 -5.95
C GLN A 144 -3.51 -1.01 -5.64
N VAL A 145 -3.76 -1.20 -4.35
CA VAL A 145 -4.94 -1.87 -3.80
C VAL A 145 -5.72 -0.83 -3.01
N PHE A 146 -7.01 -0.71 -3.30
CA PHE A 146 -7.90 0.20 -2.60
C PHE A 146 -8.78 -0.59 -1.62
N VAL A 147 -8.69 -0.28 -0.33
CA VAL A 147 -9.36 -1.00 0.74
C VAL A 147 -10.58 -0.20 1.20
N ILE A 148 -11.75 -0.83 1.10
CA ILE A 148 -13.03 -0.34 1.63
C ILE A 148 -13.62 -1.37 2.58
N ASP A 149 -14.50 -0.93 3.47
CA ASP A 149 -15.21 -1.80 4.40
C ASP A 149 -16.73 -1.72 4.19
N VAL A 150 -17.43 -2.77 4.63
CA VAL A 150 -18.90 -2.88 4.48
C VAL A 150 -19.63 -1.84 5.34
N ALA A 151 -19.09 -1.46 6.50
CA ALA A 151 -19.71 -0.47 7.36
C ALA A 151 -19.62 0.96 6.78
N GLY A 152 -18.72 1.20 5.82
CA GLY A 152 -18.64 2.42 5.03
C GLY A 152 -19.87 2.69 4.14
N GLY A 153 -20.71 1.68 3.90
CA GLY A 153 -21.97 1.79 3.16
C GLY A 153 -21.94 1.17 1.77
N ASP A 154 -23.09 0.66 1.34
CA ASP A 154 -23.28 -0.03 0.06
C ASP A 154 -23.15 0.90 -1.16
N ASP A 155 -23.17 2.22 -0.94
CA ASP A 155 -23.00 3.24 -1.97
C ASP A 155 -21.53 3.57 -2.27
N ILE A 156 -20.59 3.16 -1.42
CA ILE A 156 -19.15 3.40 -1.60
C ILE A 156 -18.64 2.86 -2.95
N PRO A 157 -18.94 1.62 -3.38
CA PRO A 157 -18.50 1.14 -4.68
C PRO A 157 -19.08 1.95 -5.85
N ARG A 158 -20.26 2.57 -5.68
CA ARG A 158 -20.94 3.35 -6.73
C ARG A 158 -20.37 4.77 -6.90
N LYS A 159 -19.55 5.25 -5.94
CA LYS A 159 -19.00 6.62 -5.94
C LYS A 159 -17.80 6.83 -6.88
N GLY A 160 -17.45 5.84 -7.71
CA GLY A 160 -16.49 6.00 -8.81
C GLY A 160 -15.02 6.07 -8.38
N ALA A 161 -14.71 5.72 -7.13
CA ALA A 161 -13.35 5.65 -6.57
C ALA A 161 -12.42 4.63 -7.26
N LEU A 162 -13.01 3.65 -7.96
CA LEU A 162 -12.37 2.40 -8.38
C LEU A 162 -12.26 2.26 -9.92
N ALA A 163 -12.34 3.38 -10.66
CA ALA A 163 -12.25 3.40 -12.12
C ALA A 163 -10.81 3.38 -12.64
#